data_AF-A0A1F4EZA4-F1
#
_entry.id   AF-A0A1F4EZA4-F1
#
_cell.length_a   1.000
_cell.length_b   1.000
_cell.length_c   1.000
_cell.angle_alpha   90.00
_cell.angle_beta   90.00
_cell.angle_gamma   90.00
#
_symmetry.space_group_name_H-M   'P 1'
#
loop_
_entity.id
_entity.type
_entity.pdbx_description
1 polymer ?
#
loop_
_entity_poly.entity_id
_entity_poly.type
_entity_poly.pdbx_seq_one_letter_code
_entity_poly.pdbx_strand_id
1 'polypeptide(L)'
;MGASEKAVVKRFPSAHCEPLQWKSRAADRRCDDAKISFAGVNARITFYLKNDKVEAFDVRFDTRDADRVAAFLKSRYGAPSAETRDKVQTRRSEQRDIYKVRWEKDGERALLTALMEKRRASLLVWRGNFEDEIYRIQ
;
A
#
# COMPACT_ATOMS: atom_id res chain seq x y z
N MET A 1 -10.01 6.35 3.78
CA MET A 1 -10.54 6.24 2.40
C MET A 1 -11.57 7.33 2.15
N GLY A 2 -11.64 7.88 0.94
CA GLY A 2 -12.60 8.93 0.58
C GLY A 2 -12.24 10.37 1.00
N ALA A 3 -11.03 10.60 1.55
CA ALA A 3 -10.54 11.94 1.83
C ALA A 3 -10.24 12.69 0.52
N SER A 4 -10.43 14.01 0.50
CA SER A 4 -10.08 14.83 -0.66
C SER A 4 -8.60 15.13 -0.77
N GLU A 5 -8.14 15.55 -1.94
CA GLU A 5 -6.75 15.99 -2.14
C GLU A 5 -6.39 17.11 -1.17
N LYS A 6 -7.30 18.06 -0.96
CA LYS A 6 -7.12 19.15 0.01
C LYS A 6 -6.91 18.62 1.43
N ALA A 7 -7.64 17.59 1.84
CA ALA A 7 -7.46 16.96 3.14
C ALA A 7 -6.11 16.22 3.23
N VAL A 8 -5.69 15.56 2.15
CA VAL A 8 -4.38 14.90 2.05
C VAL A 8 -3.25 15.92 2.22
N VAL A 9 -3.22 16.98 1.42
CA VAL A 9 -2.16 18.02 1.48
C VAL A 9 -2.16 18.72 2.83
N LYS A 10 -3.33 18.98 3.44
CA LYS A 10 -3.42 19.57 4.78
C LYS A 10 -2.79 18.66 5.84
N ARG A 11 -3.04 17.35 5.78
CA ARG A 11 -2.53 16.38 6.76
C ARG A 11 -1.07 15.99 6.50
N PHE A 12 -0.66 15.99 5.23
CA PHE A 12 0.65 15.61 4.74
C PHE A 12 1.21 16.72 3.87
N PRO A 13 1.73 17.82 4.46
CA PRO A 13 2.19 18.98 3.69
C PRO A 13 3.39 18.68 2.77
N SER A 14 4.12 17.59 3.03
CA SER A 14 5.22 17.14 2.17
C SER A 14 4.76 16.26 1.01
N ALA A 15 3.46 15.97 0.87
CA ALA A 15 2.93 15.19 -0.23
C ALA A 15 2.98 16.00 -1.52
N HIS A 16 3.52 15.43 -2.59
CA HIS A 16 3.50 16.06 -3.91
C HIS A 16 2.37 15.47 -4.76
N CYS A 17 1.36 16.27 -5.09
CA CYS A 17 0.20 15.81 -5.85
C CYS A 17 0.30 16.16 -7.34
N GLU A 18 0.26 15.13 -8.18
CA GLU A 18 0.38 15.24 -9.63
C GLU A 18 -0.65 14.34 -10.36
N PRO A 19 -0.98 14.63 -11.63
CA PRO A 19 -1.72 13.71 -12.48
C PRO A 19 -1.03 12.36 -12.58
N LEU A 20 -1.81 11.29 -12.70
CA LEU A 20 -1.28 9.97 -12.95
C LEU A 20 -0.58 9.95 -14.32
N GLN A 21 0.65 9.42 -14.36
CA GLN A 21 1.46 9.41 -15.59
C GLN A 21 0.94 8.44 -16.67
N TRP A 22 -0.04 7.61 -16.33
CA TRP A 22 -0.72 6.68 -17.25
C TRP A 22 -2.24 6.77 -17.06
N LYS A 23 -3.00 6.38 -18.08
CA LYS A 23 -4.46 6.32 -17.99
C LYS A 23 -4.88 5.12 -17.15
N SER A 24 -5.75 5.36 -16.16
CA SER A 24 -6.33 4.32 -15.32
C SER A 24 -7.79 4.63 -14.99
N ARG A 25 -8.59 3.57 -14.82
CA ARG A 25 -9.95 3.70 -14.27
C ARG A 25 -9.95 3.91 -12.76
N ALA A 26 -8.93 3.43 -12.06
CA ALA A 26 -8.86 3.42 -10.60
C ALA A 26 -8.41 4.75 -9.99
N ALA A 27 -7.64 5.55 -10.73
CA ALA A 27 -7.14 6.85 -10.26
C ALA A 27 -6.84 7.79 -11.42
N ASP A 28 -7.04 9.09 -11.18
CA ASP A 28 -6.67 10.18 -12.07
C ASP A 28 -5.39 10.89 -11.60
N ARG A 29 -5.14 10.86 -10.29
CA ARG A 29 -4.06 11.60 -9.62
C ARG A 29 -3.40 10.76 -8.54
N ARG A 30 -2.18 11.13 -8.19
CA ARG A 30 -1.44 10.57 -7.06
C ARG A 30 -0.81 11.67 -6.23
N CYS A 31 -0.73 11.46 -4.92
CA CYS A 31 -0.01 12.31 -3.99
C CYS A 31 1.11 11.52 -3.34
N ASP A 32 2.35 11.87 -3.63
CA ASP A 32 3.50 10.99 -3.39
C ASP A 32 4.36 11.35 -2.20
N ASP A 33 5.03 10.29 -1.72
CA ASP A 33 6.26 10.33 -0.94
C ASP A 33 6.18 11.17 0.34
N ALA A 34 4.98 11.32 0.90
CA ALA A 34 4.81 11.95 2.19
C ALA A 34 5.47 11.11 3.28
N LYS A 35 6.34 11.72 4.08
CA LYS A 35 7.00 11.06 5.20
C LYS A 35 6.02 10.92 6.35
N ILE A 36 5.90 9.72 6.89
CA ILE A 36 5.00 9.42 8.00
C ILE A 36 5.67 8.50 9.03
N SER A 37 5.12 8.49 10.23
CA SER A 37 5.31 7.39 11.18
C SER A 37 4.06 6.52 11.16
N PHE A 38 4.20 5.24 10.86
CA PHE A 38 3.10 4.28 10.78
C PHE A 38 3.42 3.09 11.67
N ALA A 39 2.55 2.74 12.62
CA ALA A 39 2.85 1.69 13.61
C ALA A 39 4.21 1.87 14.33
N GLY A 40 4.66 3.12 14.53
CA GLY A 40 5.97 3.45 15.10
C GLY A 40 7.16 3.29 14.15
N VAL A 41 6.93 3.06 12.86
CA VAL A 41 7.97 2.85 11.84
C VAL A 41 8.03 4.03 10.89
N ASN A 42 9.25 4.40 10.48
CA ASN A 42 9.44 5.44 9.46
C ASN A 42 9.01 4.88 8.11
N ALA A 43 8.03 5.54 7.49
CA ALA A 43 7.47 5.10 6.23
C ALA A 43 7.24 6.29 5.28
N ARG A 44 6.98 5.96 4.02
CA ARG A 44 6.49 6.90 3.02
C ARG A 44 5.15 6.44 2.50
N ILE A 45 4.21 7.36 2.36
CA ILE A 45 2.88 7.06 1.84
C ILE A 45 2.66 7.74 0.49
N THR A 46 2.06 7.00 -0.43
CA THR A 46 1.51 7.50 -1.69
C THR A 46 0.00 7.30 -1.65
N PHE A 47 -0.77 8.34 -2.00
CA PHE A 47 -2.22 8.25 -2.15
C PHE A 47 -2.58 8.21 -3.64
N TYR A 48 -3.59 7.43 -3.98
CA TYR A 48 -4.19 7.39 -5.31
C TYR A 48 -5.61 7.93 -5.24
N LEU A 49 -5.93 8.87 -6.12
CA LEU A 49 -7.18 9.61 -6.08
C LEU A 49 -7.96 9.46 -7.39
N LYS A 50 -9.28 9.28 -7.27
CA LYS A 50 -10.25 9.35 -8.36
C LYS A 50 -11.31 10.37 -7.99
N ASN A 51 -11.70 11.26 -8.91
CA ASN A 51 -12.73 12.27 -8.65
C ASN A 51 -12.53 13.04 -7.32
N ASP A 52 -11.30 13.49 -7.04
CA ASP A 52 -10.89 14.15 -5.79
C ASP A 52 -11.17 13.33 -4.50
N LYS A 53 -11.09 12.01 -4.58
CA LYS A 53 -11.23 11.12 -3.41
C LYS A 53 -10.16 10.06 -3.41
N VAL A 54 -9.58 9.80 -2.23
CA VAL A 54 -8.61 8.72 -2.02
C VAL A 54 -9.29 7.36 -2.19
N GLU A 55 -8.90 6.64 -3.26
CA GLU A 55 -9.35 5.28 -3.61
C GLU A 55 -8.35 4.19 -3.18
N ALA A 56 -7.10 4.57 -2.96
CA ALA A 56 -6.11 3.70 -2.35
C ALA A 56 -4.96 4.49 -1.76
N PHE A 57 -4.15 3.84 -0.94
CA PHE A 57 -2.84 4.34 -0.56
C PHE A 57 -1.84 3.20 -0.38
N ASP A 58 -0.59 3.47 -0.72
CA ASP A 58 0.53 2.56 -0.58
C ASP A 58 1.52 3.12 0.46
N VAL A 59 1.84 2.33 1.48
CA VAL A 59 2.79 2.67 2.54
C VAL A 59 4.05 1.84 2.36
N ARG A 60 5.18 2.51 2.18
CA ARG A 60 6.48 1.90 1.89
C ARG A 60 7.41 2.08 3.09
N PHE A 61 7.98 0.99 3.58
CA PHE A 61 8.82 0.96 4.79
C PHE A 61 9.91 -0.14 4.70
N ASP A 62 10.78 -0.23 5.70
CA ASP A 62 11.87 -1.21 5.72
C ASP A 62 11.32 -2.63 6.00
N THR A 63 11.85 -3.66 5.32
CA THR A 63 11.35 -5.03 5.48
C THR A 63 11.51 -5.56 6.92
N ARG A 64 12.48 -5.04 7.68
CA ARG A 64 12.71 -5.43 9.09
C ARG A 64 11.54 -5.06 9.99
N ASP A 65 10.71 -4.10 9.57
CA ASP A 65 9.53 -3.65 10.30
C ASP A 65 8.25 -4.39 9.88
N ALA A 66 8.31 -5.35 8.94
CA ALA A 66 7.14 -6.05 8.40
C ALA A 66 6.31 -6.76 9.47
N ASP A 67 6.94 -7.43 10.43
CA ASP A 67 6.23 -8.12 11.51
C ASP A 67 5.57 -7.14 12.48
N ARG A 68 6.21 -5.99 12.76
CA ARG A 68 5.62 -4.93 13.58
C ARG A 68 4.39 -4.33 12.90
N VAL A 69 4.49 -4.05 11.60
CA VAL A 69 3.37 -3.51 10.82
C VAL A 69 2.23 -4.53 10.72
N ALA A 70 2.54 -5.82 10.49
CA ALA A 70 1.54 -6.88 10.47
C ALA A 70 0.83 -7.02 11.82
N ALA A 71 1.56 -6.98 12.94
CA ALA A 71 0.96 -7.02 14.28
C ALA A 71 0.01 -5.84 14.53
N PHE A 72 0.38 -4.63 14.09
CA PHE A 72 -0.50 -3.46 14.15
C PHE A 72 -1.76 -3.63 13.28
N LEU A 73 -1.63 -4.20 12.08
CA LEU A 73 -2.80 -4.48 11.24
C LEU A 73 -3.70 -5.55 11.85
N LYS A 74 -3.13 -6.57 12.49
CA LYS A 74 -3.90 -7.59 13.22
C LYS A 74 -4.72 -6.99 14.36
N SER A 75 -4.18 -6.01 15.10
CA SER A 75 -4.95 -5.32 16.14
C SER A 75 -6.04 -4.40 15.57
N ARG A 76 -5.83 -3.82 14.38
CA ARG A 76 -6.78 -2.89 13.74
C ARG A 76 -7.91 -3.59 12.98
N TYR A 77 -7.58 -4.60 12.19
CA TYR A 77 -8.48 -5.33 11.30
C TYR A 77 -8.97 -6.65 11.89
N GLY A 78 -8.24 -7.22 12.84
CA GLY A 78 -8.46 -8.59 13.32
C GLY A 78 -7.58 -9.60 12.60
N ALA A 79 -7.98 -10.88 12.64
CA ALA A 79 -7.27 -11.94 11.95
C ALA A 79 -7.19 -11.67 10.43
N PRO A 80 -6.03 -11.92 9.80
CA PRO A 80 -5.91 -11.80 8.36
C PRO A 80 -6.75 -12.86 7.64
N SER A 81 -7.23 -12.53 6.44
CA SER A 81 -7.91 -13.50 5.57
C SER A 81 -6.93 -14.49 4.94
N ALA A 82 -5.66 -14.10 4.79
CA ALA A 82 -4.57 -14.98 4.38
C ALA A 82 -3.23 -14.45 4.90
N GLU A 83 -2.33 -15.35 5.29
CA GLU A 83 -0.96 -15.06 5.70
C GLU A 83 -0.04 -16.16 5.18
N THR A 84 0.93 -15.80 4.34
CA THR A 84 1.89 -16.75 3.75
C THR A 84 3.32 -16.26 3.91
N ARG A 85 4.24 -17.22 4.06
CA ARG A 85 5.69 -17.02 4.07
C ARG A 85 6.27 -18.03 3.09
N ASP A 86 6.49 -17.57 1.86
CA ASP A 86 6.83 -18.43 0.74
C ASP A 86 8.27 -18.22 0.30
N LYS A 87 8.94 -19.30 -0.11
CA LYS A 87 10.23 -19.22 -0.79
C LYS A 87 9.98 -19.24 -2.30
N VAL A 88 10.07 -18.10 -2.96
CA VAL A 88 9.85 -17.99 -4.40
C VAL A 88 11.17 -18.17 -5.14
N GLN A 89 11.28 -19.27 -5.88
CA GLN A 89 12.36 -19.51 -6.83
C GLN A 89 11.86 -19.19 -8.24
N THR A 90 12.49 -18.23 -8.93
CA THR A 90 12.25 -18.04 -10.36
C THR A 90 13.34 -18.75 -11.15
N ARG A 91 13.03 -19.25 -12.36
CA ARG A 91 13.98 -19.95 -13.26
C ARG A 91 15.29 -19.19 -13.53
N ARG A 92 15.39 -17.91 -13.16
CA ARG A 92 16.55 -17.03 -13.38
C ARG A 92 17.03 -16.29 -12.12
N SER A 93 16.51 -16.58 -10.91
CA SER A 93 16.94 -15.88 -9.68
C SER A 93 17.14 -16.80 -8.49
N GLU A 94 18.00 -16.36 -7.58
CA GLU A 94 18.13 -16.89 -6.22
C GLU A 94 16.76 -16.94 -5.51
N GLN A 95 16.63 -17.91 -4.60
CA GLN A 95 15.43 -18.22 -3.85
C GLN A 95 15.09 -17.09 -2.89
N ARG A 96 13.96 -16.40 -3.09
CA ARG A 96 13.58 -15.23 -2.28
C ARG A 96 12.50 -15.57 -1.27
N ASP A 97 12.71 -15.19 -0.02
CA ASP A 97 11.67 -15.26 1.02
C ASP A 97 10.70 -14.07 0.87
N ILE A 98 9.42 -14.38 0.67
CA ILE A 98 8.31 -13.41 0.56
C ILE A 98 7.37 -13.61 1.74
N TYR A 99 7.08 -12.53 2.46
CA TYR A 99 6.04 -12.49 3.46
C TYR A 99 4.85 -11.68 2.93
N LYS A 100 3.68 -12.31 2.87
CA LYS A 100 2.46 -11.72 2.33
C LYS A 100 1.31 -11.89 3.32
N VAL A 101 0.60 -10.81 3.62
CA VAL A 101 -0.55 -10.84 4.54
C VAL A 101 -1.68 -10.01 3.98
N ARG A 102 -2.89 -10.57 3.98
CA ARG A 102 -4.09 -9.95 3.44
C ARG A 102 -5.17 -9.80 4.51
N TRP A 103 -5.86 -8.66 4.49
CA TRP A 103 -7.07 -8.41 5.25
C TRP A 103 -8.17 -7.93 4.32
N GLU A 104 -9.40 -8.32 4.63
CA GLU A 104 -10.62 -7.81 4.01
C GLU A 104 -11.64 -7.52 5.11
N LYS A 105 -12.08 -6.28 5.22
CA LYS A 105 -13.05 -5.85 6.25
C LYS A 105 -13.84 -4.64 5.76
N ASP A 106 -15.16 -4.69 5.89
CA ASP A 106 -16.07 -3.58 5.59
C ASP A 106 -15.87 -2.98 4.17
N GLY A 107 -15.58 -3.83 3.19
CA GLY A 107 -15.32 -3.42 1.80
C GLY A 107 -13.94 -2.79 1.55
N GLU A 108 -13.10 -2.71 2.58
CA GLU A 108 -11.70 -2.28 2.51
C GLU A 108 -10.79 -3.51 2.49
N ARG A 109 -9.74 -3.45 1.65
CA ARG A 109 -8.73 -4.50 1.53
C ARG A 109 -7.38 -3.93 1.88
N ALA A 110 -6.57 -4.71 2.57
CA ALA A 110 -5.19 -4.38 2.87
C ALA A 110 -4.27 -5.55 2.50
N LEU A 111 -3.17 -5.25 1.83
CA LEU A 111 -2.16 -6.21 1.42
C LEU A 111 -0.78 -5.74 1.84
N LEU A 112 -0.20 -6.44 2.80
CA LEU A 112 1.21 -6.30 3.17
C LEU A 112 2.03 -7.28 2.34
N THR A 113 3.08 -6.79 1.70
CA THR A 113 4.07 -7.60 0.99
C THR A 113 5.48 -7.15 1.38
N ALA A 114 6.28 -8.10 1.83
CA ALA A 114 7.67 -7.88 2.21
C ALA A 114 8.57 -8.89 1.51
N LEU A 115 9.57 -8.38 0.78
CA LEU A 115 10.61 -9.19 0.16
C LEU A 115 11.80 -9.20 1.13
N MET A 116 12.01 -10.29 1.85
CA MET A 116 12.91 -10.31 3.02
C MET A 116 14.38 -10.04 2.67
N GLU A 117 14.78 -10.32 1.43
CA GLU A 117 16.12 -10.02 0.91
C GLU A 117 16.30 -8.55 0.48
N LYS A 118 15.20 -7.82 0.26
CA LYS A 118 15.22 -6.41 -0.12
C LYS A 118 14.97 -5.54 1.09
N ARG A 119 15.53 -4.33 1.09
CA ARG A 119 15.31 -3.33 2.16
C ARG A 119 13.91 -2.71 2.15
N ARG A 120 12.92 -3.26 1.45
CA ARG A 120 11.63 -2.59 1.23
C ARG A 120 10.45 -3.56 1.31
N ALA A 121 9.50 -3.21 2.17
CA ALA A 121 8.16 -3.76 2.22
C ALA A 121 7.14 -2.67 1.83
N SER A 122 5.96 -3.11 1.41
CA SER A 122 4.84 -2.23 1.12
C SER A 122 3.54 -2.76 1.74
N LEU A 123 2.65 -1.82 2.04
CA LEU A 123 1.27 -2.05 2.46
C LEU A 123 0.37 -1.25 1.54
N LEU A 124 -0.37 -1.94 0.68
CA LEU A 124 -1.41 -1.34 -0.14
C LEU A 124 -2.76 -1.47 0.59
N VAL A 125 -3.50 -0.38 0.71
CA VAL A 125 -4.87 -0.36 1.23
C VAL A 125 -5.78 0.29 0.22
N TRP A 126 -6.91 -0.36 -0.10
CA TRP A 126 -7.82 0.11 -1.15
C TRP A 126 -9.26 -0.34 -0.93
N ARG A 127 -10.17 0.18 -1.76
CA ARG A 127 -11.56 -0.25 -1.88
C ARG A 127 -11.90 -0.60 -3.31
N GLY A 128 -12.97 -1.37 -3.49
CA GLY A 128 -13.46 -1.76 -4.81
C GLY A 128 -12.39 -2.49 -5.63
N ASN A 129 -12.30 -2.17 -6.92
CA ASN A 129 -11.47 -2.86 -7.91
C ASN A 129 -10.10 -2.19 -8.15
N PHE A 130 -9.64 -1.35 -7.22
CA PHE A 130 -8.43 -0.53 -7.43
C PHE A 130 -7.21 -1.36 -7.90
N GLU A 131 -6.89 -2.46 -7.21
CA GLU A 131 -5.73 -3.32 -7.54
C GLU A 131 -5.81 -3.86 -8.98
N ASP A 132 -7.01 -4.22 -9.44
CA ASP A 132 -7.23 -4.76 -10.78
C ASP A 132 -7.21 -3.67 -11.87
N GLU A 133 -7.59 -2.44 -11.53
CA GLU A 133 -7.83 -1.36 -12.49
C GLU A 133 -6.68 -0.34 -12.57
N ILE A 134 -5.81 -0.27 -11.56
CA ILE A 134 -4.74 0.74 -11.52
C ILE A 134 -3.75 0.61 -12.68
N TYR A 135 -3.45 -0.61 -13.16
CA TYR A 135 -2.52 -0.85 -14.27
C TYR A 135 -3.18 -1.27 -15.59
N ARG A 136 -4.52 -1.33 -15.65
CA ARG A 136 -5.22 -1.57 -16.93
C ARG A 136 -5.19 -0.27 -17.73
N ILE A 137 -4.21 -0.18 -18.63
CA ILE A 137 -4.08 0.91 -19.59
C ILE A 137 -5.31 0.90 -20.50
N GLN A 138 -5.94 2.06 -20.66
CA GLN A 138 -6.99 2.31 -21.65
C GLN A 138 -6.44 3.02 -22.88
#